data_AF-A0A1J3IXR9-F1
#
_entry.id   AF-A0A1J3IXR9-F1
#
_cell.length_a   1.000
_cell.length_b   1.000
_cell.length_c   1.000
_cell.angle_alpha   90.00
_cell.angle_beta   90.00
_cell.angle_gamma   90.00
#
_symmetry.space_group_name_H-M   'P 1'
#
loop_
_entity.id
_entity.type
_entity.pdbx_description
1 polymer ?
#
loop_
_entity_poly.entity_id
_entity_poly.type
_entity_poly.pdbx_seq_one_letter_code
_entity_poly.pdbx_strand_id
1 'polypeptide(L)'
;RRLKDDSIQFSTVFDLSFMELKHELKLCFLYLSVFPEDYEIDVEQLVRLLVAEGFIQEDEEMEDVARSYIKELIDRSLMEAVRIERGKVMS
;
A
#
# COMPACT_ATOMS: atom_id res chain seq x y z
N ARG A 1 33.12 -9.59 9.48
CA ARG A 1 31.70 -9.62 9.06
C ARG A 1 30.99 -8.44 9.70
N ARG A 2 30.95 -7.28 9.04
CA ARG A 2 30.13 -6.12 9.43
C ARG A 2 28.95 -6.10 8.47
N LEU A 3 27.84 -6.68 8.91
CA LEU A 3 26.53 -6.57 8.28
C LEU A 3 25.62 -6.09 9.41
N LYS A 4 25.69 -4.80 9.76
CA LYS A 4 24.78 -4.26 10.79
C LYS A 4 24.61 -2.74 10.79
N ASP A 5 25.08 -2.04 9.77
CA ASP A 5 24.98 -0.57 9.74
C ASP A 5 23.96 -0.09 8.71
N ASP A 6 23.94 -0.69 7.52
CA ASP A 6 22.96 -0.33 6.47
C ASP A 6 21.51 -0.74 6.80
N SER A 7 21.34 -1.82 7.58
CA SER A 7 20.02 -2.31 7.98
C SER A 7 19.32 -1.38 8.98
N ILE A 8 20.10 -0.67 9.82
CA ILE A 8 19.53 0.25 10.82
C ILE A 8 19.08 1.53 10.12
N GLN A 9 19.83 2.03 9.14
CA GLN A 9 19.42 3.23 8.41
C GLN A 9 18.19 2.97 7.53
N PHE A 10 18.15 1.86 6.79
CA PHE A 10 16.97 1.51 5.99
C PHE A 10 15.73 1.30 6.86
N SER A 11 15.87 0.59 8.01
CA SER A 11 14.75 0.44 8.94
C SER A 11 14.30 1.80 9.45
N THR A 12 15.20 2.71 9.83
CA THR A 12 14.78 4.03 10.33
C THR A 12 14.05 4.89 9.30
N VAL A 13 14.45 4.83 8.02
CA VAL A 13 13.77 5.60 6.95
C VAL A 13 12.41 4.99 6.61
N PHE A 14 12.32 3.66 6.57
CA PHE A 14 11.08 2.92 6.39
C PHE A 14 10.13 3.07 7.60
N ASP A 15 10.68 3.05 8.81
CA ASP A 15 9.93 3.23 10.06
C ASP A 15 9.39 4.65 10.17
N LEU A 16 10.12 5.68 9.72
CA LEU A 16 9.62 7.06 9.73
C LEU A 16 8.49 7.25 8.72
N SER A 17 8.63 6.74 7.48
CA SER A 17 7.57 6.83 6.48
C SER A 17 6.33 6.04 6.90
N PHE A 18 6.51 4.89 7.55
CA PHE A 18 5.45 4.08 8.13
C PHE A 18 4.81 4.75 9.36
N MET A 19 5.58 5.32 10.28
CA MET A 19 5.07 5.98 11.49
C MET A 19 4.23 7.23 11.18
N GLU A 20 4.55 7.94 10.10
CA GLU A 20 3.79 9.10 9.61
C GLU A 20 2.53 8.74 8.82
N LEU A 21 2.31 7.46 8.49
CA LEU A 21 1.06 7.02 7.87
C LEU A 21 -0.11 7.18 8.85
N LYS A 22 -1.26 7.58 8.29
CA LYS A 22 -2.55 7.48 9.00
C LYS A 22 -2.79 6.03 9.44
N HIS A 23 -3.57 5.85 10.50
CA HIS A 23 -3.79 4.54 11.10
C HIS A 23 -4.36 3.53 10.09
N GLU A 24 -5.25 4.00 9.23
CA GLU A 24 -5.91 3.21 8.19
C GLU A 24 -4.92 2.72 7.12
N LEU A 25 -3.95 3.56 6.74
CA LEU A 25 -2.88 3.21 5.79
C LEU A 25 -1.91 2.17 6.37
N LYS A 26 -1.62 2.25 7.67
CA LYS A 26 -0.79 1.25 8.36
C LYS A 26 -1.45 -0.12 8.35
N LEU A 27 -2.77 -0.16 8.61
CA LEU A 27 -3.54 -1.39 8.55
C LEU A 27 -3.58 -1.97 7.13
N CYS A 28 -3.81 -1.13 6.12
CA CYS A 28 -3.77 -1.55 4.71
C CYS A 28 -2.39 -2.14 4.36
N PHE A 29 -1.30 -1.46 4.74
CA PHE A 29 0.06 -1.96 4.50
C PHE A 29 0.36 -3.27 5.22
N LEU A 30 -0.08 -3.40 6.47
CA LEU A 30 0.09 -4.65 7.23
C LEU A 30 -0.71 -5.79 6.61
N TYR A 31 -1.91 -5.53 6.10
CA TYR A 31 -2.70 -6.54 5.39
C TYR A 31 -1.96 -7.07 4.16
N LEU A 32 -1.26 -6.20 3.43
CA LEU A 32 -0.45 -6.60 2.29
C LEU A 32 0.68 -7.57 2.66
N SER A 33 1.16 -7.56 3.91
CA SER A 33 2.19 -8.52 4.37
C SER A 33 1.72 -9.98 4.42
N VAL A 34 0.42 -10.23 4.25
CA VAL A 34 -0.15 -11.58 4.13
C VAL A 34 0.20 -12.21 2.77
N PHE A 35 0.44 -11.40 1.75
CA PHE A 35 0.85 -11.89 0.44
C PHE A 35 2.34 -12.27 0.45
N PRO A 36 2.74 -13.29 -0.35
CA PRO A 36 4.15 -13.60 -0.55
C PRO A 36 4.94 -12.40 -1.09
N GLU A 37 6.25 -12.39 -0.83
CA GLU A 37 7.18 -11.46 -1.49
C GLU A 37 7.03 -11.57 -3.02
N ASP A 38 7.04 -10.43 -3.71
CA ASP A 38 6.83 -10.28 -5.17
C ASP A 38 5.46 -10.74 -5.71
N TYR A 39 4.43 -10.86 -4.86
CA TYR A 39 3.08 -11.19 -5.33
C TYR A 39 2.46 -10.05 -6.15
N GLU A 40 2.20 -10.32 -7.43
CA GLU A 40 1.44 -9.42 -8.30
C GLU A 40 -0.06 -9.56 -8.01
N ILE A 41 -0.70 -8.48 -7.55
CA ILE A 41 -2.15 -8.40 -7.37
C ILE A 41 -2.75 -7.34 -8.30
N ASP A 42 -3.91 -7.65 -8.87
CA ASP A 42 -4.70 -6.68 -9.61
C ASP A 42 -5.21 -5.56 -8.68
N VAL A 43 -5.13 -4.31 -9.14
CA VAL A 43 -5.48 -3.14 -8.32
C VAL A 43 -6.97 -3.18 -7.93
N GLU A 44 -7.86 -3.56 -8.83
CA GLU A 44 -9.29 -3.65 -8.53
C GLU A 44 -9.60 -4.78 -7.55
N GLN A 45 -8.87 -5.90 -7.64
CA GLN A 45 -8.95 -6.95 -6.64
C GLN A 45 -8.46 -6.46 -5.27
N LEU A 46 -7.34 -5.73 -5.22
CA LEU A 46 -6.81 -5.19 -3.97
C LEU A 46 -7.77 -4.17 -3.34
N VAL A 47 -8.36 -3.28 -4.13
CA VAL A 47 -9.39 -2.31 -3.66
C VAL A 47 -10.54 -3.05 -2.97
N ARG A 48 -11.07 -4.11 -3.61
CA ARG A 48 -12.17 -4.89 -3.04
C ARG A 48 -11.79 -5.58 -1.73
N LEU A 49 -10.56 -6.08 -1.62
CA LEU A 49 -10.08 -6.69 -0.38
C LEU A 49 -9.99 -5.66 0.75
N LEU A 50 -9.40 -4.48 0.50
CA LEU A 50 -9.28 -3.43 1.51
C LEU A 50 -10.65 -2.92 1.99
N VAL A 51 -11.63 -2.82 1.09
CA VAL A 51 -13.02 -2.49 1.43
C VAL A 51 -13.68 -3.61 2.24
N ALA A 52 -13.51 -4.88 1.83
CA ALA A 52 -14.10 -6.03 2.51
C ALA A 52 -13.57 -6.26 3.93
N GLU A 53 -12.30 -5.91 4.19
CA GLU A 53 -11.70 -5.97 5.54
C GLU A 53 -12.21 -4.85 6.47
N GLY A 54 -12.95 -3.86 5.95
CA GLY A 54 -13.51 -2.78 6.75
C GLY A 54 -12.48 -1.77 7.24
N PHE A 55 -11.29 -1.71 6.61
CA PHE A 55 -10.28 -0.70 6.93
C PHE A 55 -10.69 0.71 6.48
N ILE A 56 -11.66 0.78 5.59
CA ILE A 56 -12.23 2.01 5.06
C ILE A 56 -13.64 2.12 5.63
N GLN A 57 -14.03 3.31 6.09
CA GLN A 57 -15.37 3.53 6.62
C GLN A 57 -16.43 3.33 5.53
N GLU A 58 -17.56 2.72 5.90
CA GLU A 58 -18.68 2.45 4.99
C GLU A 58 -19.39 3.74 4.57
N ASP A 59 -18.84 4.38 3.54
CA ASP A 59 -19.41 5.54 2.85
C ASP A 59 -19.49 5.28 1.34
N GLU A 60 -20.17 6.15 0.59
CA GLU A 60 -20.35 5.97 -0.87
C GLU A 60 -19.02 5.99 -1.66
N GLU A 61 -17.90 6.40 -1.04
CA GLU A 61 -16.59 6.59 -1.67
C GLU A 61 -15.53 5.55 -1.27
N MET A 62 -15.90 4.41 -0.66
CA MET A 62 -14.90 3.48 -0.08
C MET A 62 -13.85 2.99 -1.09
N GLU A 63 -14.27 2.66 -2.32
CA GLU A 63 -13.34 2.19 -3.34
C GLU A 63 -12.35 3.28 -3.76
N ASP A 64 -12.81 4.53 -3.85
CA ASP A 64 -11.96 5.67 -4.23
C ASP A 64 -10.98 6.02 -3.12
N VAL A 65 -11.40 5.90 -1.86
CA VAL A 65 -10.49 5.98 -0.70
C VAL A 65 -9.44 4.86 -0.75
N ALA A 66 -9.83 3.63 -1.09
CA ALA A 66 -8.90 2.52 -1.23
C ALA A 66 -7.87 2.77 -2.35
N ARG A 67 -8.33 3.26 -3.51
CA ARG A 67 -7.44 3.64 -4.63
C ARG A 67 -6.46 4.75 -4.23
N SER A 68 -6.93 5.73 -3.46
CA SER A 68 -6.08 6.80 -2.91
C SER A 68 -5.01 6.25 -1.97
N TYR A 69 -5.36 5.28 -1.11
CA TYR A 69 -4.39 4.63 -0.22
C TYR A 69 -3.34 3.83 -0.97
N ILE A 70 -3.75 3.03 -1.96
CA ILE A 70 -2.81 2.30 -2.82
C ILE A 70 -1.86 3.28 -3.51
N LYS A 71 -2.39 4.39 -4.03
CA LYS A 71 -1.58 5.45 -4.63
C LYS A 71 -0.57 6.05 -3.63
N GLU A 72 -0.98 6.34 -2.41
CA GLU A 72 -0.08 6.90 -1.39
C GLU A 72 1.03 5.91 -1.00
N LEU A 73 0.72 4.61 -0.91
CA LEU A 73 1.72 3.57 -0.65
C LEU A 73 2.76 3.48 -1.79
N ILE A 74 2.32 3.60 -3.05
CA ILE A 74 3.22 3.66 -4.22
C ILE A 74 4.08 4.93 -4.18
N ASP A 75 3.46 6.11 -3.95
CA ASP A 75 4.16 7.40 -3.89
C ASP A 75 5.23 7.42 -2.78
N ARG A 76 5.03 6.64 -1.70
CA ARG A 76 6.00 6.45 -0.60
C ARG A 76 6.99 5.31 -0.83
N SER A 77 6.98 4.67 -2.00
CA SER A 77 7.83 3.51 -2.34
C SER A 77 7.64 2.31 -1.39
N LEU A 78 6.45 2.16 -0.81
CA LEU A 78 6.05 1.01 0.02
C LEU A 78 5.41 -0.10 -0.82
N MET A 79 4.95 0.23 -2.03
CA MET A 79 4.46 -0.71 -3.03
C MET A 79 5.03 -0.33 -4.40
N GLU A 80 5.16 -1.32 -5.29
CA GLU A 80 5.59 -1.10 -6.67
C GLU A 80 4.46 -1.43 -7.65
N ALA A 81 4.22 -0.53 -8.61
CA ALA A 81 3.30 -0.78 -9.70
C ALA A 81 4.04 -1.49 -10.85
N VAL A 82 3.92 -2.82 -10.92
CA VAL A 82 4.63 -3.66 -11.91
C VAL A 82 4.01 -3.57 -13.30
N ARG A 83 2.69 -3.30 -13.39
CA ARG A 83 1.96 -3.17 -14.65
C ARG A 83 1.06 -1.94 -14.60
N ILE A 84 1.33 -0.98 -15.48
CA ILE A 84 0.48 0.20 -15.68
C ILE A 84 -0.24 0.01 -17.02
N GLU A 85 -1.51 -0.39 -16.99
CA GLU A 85 -2.35 -0.31 -18.17
C GLU A 85 -2.60 1.16 -18.51
N ARG A 86 -1.84 1.72 -19.46
CA ARG A 86 -2.09 3.06 -20.00
C ARG A 86 -3.38 3.03 -20.84
N GLY A 87 -4.54 3.13 -20.20
CA GLY A 87 -5.79 3.28 -20.94
C GLY A 87 -7.08 3.06 -20.16
N LYS A 88 -7.49 4.06 -19.37
CA LYS A 88 -8.91 4.38 -19.23
C LYS A 88 -9.08 5.87 -18.95
N VAL A 89 -9.16 6.65 -20.03
CA VAL A 89 -9.81 7.96 -19.96
C VAL A 89 -11.29 7.64 -19.79
N MET A 90 -11.78 7.69 -18.54
CA MET A 90 -13.21 7.77 -18.30
C MET A 90 -13.61 9.21 -18.65
N SER A 91 -14.27 9.36 -19.79
CA SER A 91 -14.97 10.58 -20.18
C SER A 91 -16.32 10.66 -19.48
#